data_AF-A0A4Q5CCJ2-F1
#
_entry.id   AF-A0A4Q5CCJ2-F1
#
_cell.length_a   1.000
_cell.length_b   1.000
_cell.length_c   1.000
_cell.angle_alpha   90.00
_cell.angle_beta   90.00
_cell.angle_gamma   90.00
#
_symmetry.space_group_name_H-M   'P 1'
#
loop_
_entity.id
_entity.type
_entity.pdbx_description
1 polymer ?
#
loop_
_entity_poly.entity_id
_entity_poly.type
_entity_poly.pdbx_seq_one_letter_code
_entity_poly.pdbx_strand_id
1 'polypeptide(L)'
;MEEEGPQSSFMFLVTCNEAFGYSHEQILDSSFVLLVGMLRERGYLMNRRVKDFHSEDTSIKEEDGEWVEMVDFDTGHVKRIKKVLSA
;
A
#
# COMPACT_ATOMS: atom_id res chain seq x y z
N MET A 1 5.53 11.14 -10.22
CA MET A 1 4.77 11.65 -9.06
C MET A 1 5.71 12.60 -8.36
N GLU A 2 5.46 13.91 -8.43
CA GLU A 2 6.13 14.86 -7.55
C GLU A 2 5.62 14.58 -6.13
N GLU A 3 6.51 14.36 -5.16
CA GLU A 3 6.11 14.35 -3.76
C GLU A 3 5.68 15.78 -3.40
N GLU A 4 4.40 15.98 -3.12
CA GLU A 4 3.92 17.23 -2.53
C GLU A 4 4.53 17.33 -1.13
N GLY A 5 5.63 18.06 -1.03
CA GLY A 5 6.23 18.44 0.24
C GLY A 5 5.28 19.32 1.08
N PRO A 6 5.63 19.61 2.34
CA PRO A 6 4.81 20.44 3.19
C PRO A 6 4.57 21.81 2.54
N GLN A 7 3.29 22.18 2.41
CA GLN A 7 2.88 23.42 1.74
C GLN A 7 3.14 24.69 2.59
N SER A 8 3.51 24.52 3.85
CA SER A 8 3.93 25.62 4.75
C SER A 8 4.90 25.15 5.83
N SER A 9 5.60 26.09 6.46
CA SER A 9 6.48 25.82 7.61
C SER A 9 5.74 25.23 8.81
N PHE A 10 4.49 25.64 9.06
CA PHE A 10 3.67 25.05 10.11
C PHE A 10 3.31 23.59 9.81
N MET A 11 3.03 23.27 8.55
CA MET A 11 2.75 21.90 8.14
C MET A 11 3.98 21.01 8.37
N PHE A 12 5.19 21.51 8.08
CA PHE A 12 6.43 20.79 8.40
C PHE A 12 6.58 20.47 9.89
N LEU A 13 6.27 21.43 10.78
CA LEU A 13 6.35 21.22 12.23
C LEU A 13 5.34 20.18 12.73
N VAL A 14 4.10 20.21 12.20
CA VAL A 14 3.08 19.20 12.53
C VAL A 14 3.49 17.83 12.00
N THR A 15 3.96 17.74 10.75
CA THR A 15 4.43 16.47 10.17
C THR A 15 5.59 15.87 10.96
N CYS A 16 6.57 16.67 11.40
CA CYS A 16 7.66 16.16 12.23
C CYS A 16 7.16 15.70 13.61
N ASN A 17 6.22 16.41 14.22
CA ASN A 17 5.61 16.02 15.48
C ASN A 17 4.87 14.68 15.35
N GLU A 18 4.07 14.49 14.31
CA GLU A 18 3.35 13.25 14.03
C GLU A 18 4.28 12.08 13.68
N ALA A 19 5.34 12.35 12.90
CA ALA A 19 6.25 11.32 12.42
C ALA A 19 7.21 10.81 13.51
N PHE A 20 7.71 11.71 14.37
CA PHE A 20 8.79 11.41 15.33
C PHE A 20 8.38 11.57 16.80
N GLY A 21 7.24 12.20 17.09
CA GLY A 21 6.79 12.48 18.46
C GLY A 21 7.50 13.65 19.14
N TYR A 22 8.31 14.43 18.40
CA TYR A 22 9.04 15.58 18.94
C TYR A 22 8.14 16.79 19.18
N SER A 23 8.38 17.54 20.25
CA SER A 23 7.75 18.85 20.44
C SER A 23 8.19 19.83 19.35
N HIS A 24 7.40 20.89 19.11
CA HIS A 24 7.78 21.90 18.12
C HIS A 24 9.09 22.61 18.46
N GLU A 25 9.40 22.82 19.75
CA GLU A 25 10.70 23.37 20.18
C GLU A 25 11.85 22.43 19.83
N GLN A 26 11.71 21.12 20.10
CA GLN A 26 12.72 20.14 19.73
C GLN A 26 12.95 20.07 18.22
N ILE A 27 11.89 20.22 17.43
CA ILE A 27 11.98 20.24 15.96
C ILE A 27 12.73 21.48 15.48
N LEU A 28 12.47 22.66 16.08
CA LEU A 28 13.14 23.91 15.72
C LEU A 28 14.62 23.93 16.14
N ASP A 29 14.98 23.21 17.21
CA ASP A 29 16.37 23.04 17.66
C ASP A 29 17.12 21.91 16.90
N SER A 30 16.41 21.15 16.06
CA SER A 30 16.98 20.04 15.30
C SER A 30 17.52 20.48 13.94
N SER A 31 18.49 19.72 13.41
CA SER A 31 19.02 19.96 12.06
C SER A 31 17.94 19.71 11.00
N PHE A 32 17.59 20.76 10.25
CA PHE A 32 16.62 20.70 9.16
C PHE A 32 16.94 19.61 8.13
N VAL A 33 18.21 19.47 7.74
CA VAL A 33 18.64 18.47 6.76
C VAL A 33 18.43 17.04 7.27
N LEU A 34 18.67 16.81 8.56
CA LEU A 34 18.44 15.50 9.17
C LEU A 34 16.95 15.17 9.24
N LEU A 35 16.11 16.13 9.67
CA LEU A 35 14.66 15.96 9.73
C LEU A 35 14.07 15.61 8.35
N VAL A 36 14.46 16.34 7.31
CA VAL A 36 14.01 16.07 5.93
C VAL A 36 14.49 14.70 5.46
N GLY A 37 15.74 14.34 5.74
CA GLY A 37 16.28 13.03 5.39
C GLY A 37 15.51 11.89 6.05
N MET A 38 15.18 12.01 7.33
CA MET A 38 14.39 11.03 8.07
C MET A 38 12.95 10.92 7.55
N LEU A 39 12.31 12.05 7.23
CA LEU A 39 10.96 12.05 6.64
C LEU A 39 10.93 11.32 5.29
N ARG A 40 11.95 11.54 4.45
CA ARG A 40 12.08 10.87 3.16
C ARG A 40 12.26 9.35 3.31
N GLU A 41 13.12 8.93 4.23
CA GLU A 41 13.35 7.51 4.51
C GLU A 41 12.06 6.84 5.05
N ARG A 42 11.34 7.53 5.94
CA ARG A 42 10.04 7.07 6.43
C ARG A 42 9.03 6.86 5.29
N GLY A 43 8.95 7.82 4.36
CA GLY A 43 8.10 7.70 3.17
C GLY A 43 8.48 6.51 2.29
N TYR A 44 9.79 6.30 2.06
CA TYR A 44 10.29 5.14 1.33
C TYR A 44 9.90 3.81 2.00
N LEU A 45 10.09 3.69 3.32
CA LEU A 45 9.74 2.48 4.09
C LEU A 45 8.23 2.21 4.11
N MET A 46 7.40 3.25 4.13
CA MET A 46 5.94 3.09 4.02
C MET A 46 5.54 2.59 2.64
N ASN A 47 6.07 3.20 1.58
CA ASN A 47 5.79 2.78 0.20
C ASN A 47 6.29 1.36 -0.08
N ARG A 48 7.44 0.98 0.47
CA ARG A 48 7.94 -0.39 0.38
C ARG A 48 6.99 -1.37 1.07
N ARG A 49 6.53 -1.09 2.29
CA ARG A 49 5.54 -1.93 2.99
C ARG A 49 4.24 -2.07 2.21
N VAL A 50 3.74 -1.00 1.59
CA VAL A 50 2.54 -1.04 0.76
C VAL A 50 2.75 -1.92 -0.47
N LYS A 51 3.91 -1.82 -1.13
CA LYS A 51 4.26 -2.70 -2.26
C LYS A 51 4.40 -4.15 -1.84
N ASP A 52 5.06 -4.42 -0.71
CA ASP A 52 5.24 -5.77 -0.19
C ASP A 52 3.86 -6.38 0.14
N PHE A 53 2.96 -5.62 0.78
CA PHE A 53 1.58 -6.03 1.07
C PHE A 53 0.77 -6.33 -0.20
N HIS A 54 0.81 -5.46 -1.21
CA HIS A 54 0.14 -5.73 -2.49
C HIS A 54 0.78 -6.87 -3.28
N SER A 55 2.09 -7.09 -3.14
CA SER A 55 2.77 -8.22 -3.78
C SER A 55 2.37 -9.56 -3.16
N GLU A 56 2.11 -9.57 -1.85
CA GLU A 56 1.57 -10.73 -1.14
C GLU A 56 0.08 -10.97 -1.48
N ASP A 57 -0.71 -9.94 -1.76
CA ASP A 57 -2.09 -10.09 -2.26
C ASP A 57 -2.16 -10.56 -3.73
N THR A 58 -1.18 -10.22 -4.57
CA THR A 58 -1.00 -10.89 -5.88
C THR A 58 -0.40 -12.29 -5.75
N SER A 59 0.02 -12.68 -4.56
CA SER A 59 0.41 -14.05 -4.21
C SER A 59 -0.71 -14.84 -3.54
N ILE A 60 -1.93 -14.26 -3.43
CA ILE A 60 -3.12 -15.05 -3.70
C ILE A 60 -2.96 -15.44 -5.16
N LYS A 61 -2.26 -16.57 -5.33
CA LYS A 61 -2.36 -17.46 -6.47
C LYS A 61 -3.74 -17.21 -7.03
N GLU A 62 -3.81 -16.80 -8.29
CA GLU A 62 -4.90 -17.28 -9.12
C GLU A 62 -5.00 -18.76 -8.76
N GLU A 63 -5.93 -19.09 -7.85
CA GLU A 63 -6.26 -20.47 -7.60
C GLU A 63 -6.59 -20.93 -8.99
N ASP A 64 -5.72 -21.80 -9.49
CA ASP A 64 -5.96 -22.81 -10.50
C ASP A 64 -7.18 -23.65 -10.07
N GLY A 65 -8.29 -22.97 -9.80
CA GLY A 65 -9.60 -23.54 -9.63
C GLY A 65 -9.91 -24.08 -11.00
N GLU A 66 -9.80 -25.40 -11.10
CA GLU A 66 -10.07 -26.18 -12.30
C GLU A 66 -11.37 -25.67 -12.94
N TRP A 67 -11.22 -24.99 -14.08
CA TRP A 67 -12.36 -24.51 -14.86
C TRP A 67 -12.87 -25.67 -15.68
N VAL A 68 -14.11 -26.07 -15.43
CA VAL A 68 -14.74 -27.16 -16.20
C VAL A 68 -15.70 -26.55 -17.21
N GLU A 69 -15.64 -27.06 -18.43
CA GLU A 69 -16.63 -26.76 -19.46
C GLU A 69 -17.86 -27.63 -19.22
N MET A 70 -19.02 -26.98 -19.05
CA MET A 70 -20.29 -27.65 -18.84
C MET A 70 -21.31 -27.13 -19.85
N VAL A 71 -22.11 -28.04 -20.40
CA VAL A 71 -23.24 -27.66 -21.25
C VAL A 71 -24.37 -27.17 -20.36
N ASP A 72 -24.82 -25.95 -20.60
CA ASP A 72 -26.01 -25.39 -20.01
C ASP A 72 -27.24 -26.16 -20.54
N PHE A 73 -27.95 -26.85 -19.65
CA PHE A 73 -29.10 -27.69 -20.03
C PHE A 73 -30.29 -26.88 -20.57
N ASP A 74 -30.39 -25.60 -20.22
CA ASP A 74 -31.50 -24.75 -20.67
C ASP A 74 -31.24 -24.16 -22.06
N THR A 75 -29.98 -23.90 -22.39
CA THR A 75 -29.60 -23.21 -23.64
C THR A 75 -28.82 -24.06 -24.63
N GLY A 76 -28.29 -25.21 -24.20
CA GLY A 76 -27.42 -26.08 -24.99
C GLY A 76 -26.01 -25.52 -25.23
N HIS A 77 -25.69 -24.33 -24.70
CA HIS A 77 -24.39 -23.69 -24.89
C HIS A 77 -23.36 -24.14 -23.84
N VAL A 78 -22.10 -24.27 -24.28
CA VAL A 78 -20.99 -24.56 -23.37
C VAL A 78 -20.64 -23.30 -22.57
N LYS A 79 -20.60 -23.43 -21.24
CA LYS A 79 -20.17 -22.39 -20.31
C LYS A 79 -19.03 -22.90 -19.43
N ARG A 80 -18.10 -22.02 -19.08
CA ARG A 80 -17.01 -22.32 -18.15
C ARG A 80 -17.45 -22.01 -16.73
N ILE A 81 -17.36 -23.00 -15.84
CA ILE A 81 -17.76 -22.87 -14.44
C ILE A 81 -16.54 -23.13 -13.55
N LYS A 82 -16.33 -22.29 -12.54
CA LYS A 82 -15.27 -22.48 -11.54
C LYS A 82 -15.71 -23.57 -10.57
N LYS A 83 -14.93 -24.65 -10.48
CA LYS A 83 -15.17 -25.71 -9.50
C LYS A 83 -14.92 -25.15 -8.10
N VAL A 84 -15.94 -25.19 -7.25
CA VAL A 84 -15.81 -24.83 -5.84
C VAL A 84 -15.33 -26.07 -5.10
N LEU A 85 -14.19 -26.00 -4.43
CA LEU A 85 -13.73 -27.06 -3.53
C LEU A 85 -14.68 -27.09 -2.33
N SER A 86 -15.34 -28.22 -2.09
CA SER A 86 -16.09 -28.42 -0.84
C SER A 86 -15.12 -28.60 0.31
N ALA A 87 -15.33 -27.86 1.40
CA ALA A 87 -14.57 -27.96 2.65
C ALA A 87 -14.73 -29.33 3.32
#